data_AF-A0A2T7U887-F1
#
_entry.id   AF-A0A2T7U887-F1
#
_cell.length_a   1.000
_cell.length_b   1.000
_cell.length_c   1.000
_cell.angle_alpha   90.00
_cell.angle_beta   90.00
_cell.angle_gamma   90.00
#
_symmetry.space_group_name_H-M   'P 1'
#
loop_
_entity.id
_entity.type
_entity.pdbx_description
1 polymer ?
#
loop_
_entity_poly.entity_id
_entity_poly.type
_entity_poly.pdbx_seq_one_letter_code
_entity_poly.pdbx_strand_id
1 'polypeptide(L)'
;MDKPTNTPPRYNGIEGQRLAILHRLASGPATVAQLSTDCNAPDPRKRVSELRRHGHPIKTNKTDRTNPDGSVNRVGVYVLDVTDNRQCELNFNQ
;
A
#
# COMPACT_ATOMS: atom_id res chain seq x y z
N MET A 1 -24.75 28.57 0.13
CA MET A 1 -23.30 28.86 0.22
C MET A 1 -22.74 27.86 1.22
N ASP A 2 -22.45 26.67 0.74
CA ASP A 2 -22.06 25.53 1.57
C ASP A 2 -20.62 25.71 2.05
N LYS A 3 -20.47 25.80 3.36
CA LYS A 3 -19.18 25.90 4.04
C LYS A 3 -18.43 24.58 3.79
N PRO A 4 -17.16 24.58 3.35
CA PRO A 4 -16.39 23.36 3.32
C PRO A 4 -16.26 22.87 4.77
N THR A 5 -16.93 21.77 5.09
CA THR A 5 -16.73 21.02 6.33
C THR A 5 -15.29 20.54 6.32
N ASN A 6 -14.43 21.33 6.94
CA ASN A 6 -13.05 21.01 7.21
C ASN A 6 -13.04 19.95 8.31
N THR A 7 -13.56 18.76 8.01
CA THR A 7 -13.49 17.62 8.91
C THR A 7 -12.04 17.19 8.91
N PRO A 8 -11.28 17.37 10.00
CA PRO A 8 -9.93 16.84 10.06
C PRO A 8 -10.01 15.34 9.76
N PRO A 9 -9.16 14.80 8.88
CA PRO A 9 -9.21 13.38 8.55
C PRO A 9 -9.16 12.62 9.87
N ARG A 10 -10.23 11.85 10.16
CA ARG A 10 -10.35 11.06 11.39
C ARG A 10 -9.02 10.32 11.53
N TYR A 11 -8.29 10.60 12.60
CA TYR A 11 -7.08 9.88 12.92
C TYR A 11 -7.48 8.41 13.08
N ASN A 12 -7.32 7.64 12.01
CA ASN A 12 -7.43 6.20 12.07
C ASN A 12 -6.28 5.80 12.99
N GLY A 13 -6.59 5.24 14.16
CA GLY A 13 -5.57 4.77 15.08
C GLY A 13 -4.61 3.79 14.38
N ILE A 14 -3.53 3.41 15.06
CA ILE A 14 -2.48 2.54 14.49
C ILE A 14 -3.06 1.27 13.84
N GLU A 15 -4.08 0.66 14.46
CA GLU A 15 -4.82 -0.48 13.90
C GLU A 15 -5.54 -0.11 12.58
N GLY A 16 -6.27 1.00 12.56
CA GLY A 16 -6.99 1.47 11.38
C GLY A 16 -6.06 1.81 10.21
N GLN A 17 -4.89 2.38 10.48
CA GLN A 17 -3.86 2.62 9.45
C GLN A 17 -3.36 1.31 8.85
N ARG A 18 -3.08 0.31 9.69
CA ARG A 18 -2.62 -1.01 9.25
C ARG A 18 -3.68 -1.71 8.39
N LEU A 19 -4.93 -1.70 8.82
CA LEU A 19 -6.05 -2.28 8.07
C LEU A 19 -6.27 -1.56 6.73
N ALA A 20 -6.23 -0.23 6.72
CA ALA A 20 -6.38 0.56 5.49
C ALA A 20 -5.26 0.26 4.48
N ILE A 21 -4.01 0.12 4.96
CA ILE A 21 -2.88 -0.28 4.11
C ILE A 21 -3.09 -1.68 3.53
N LEU A 22 -3.50 -2.66 4.35
CA LEU A 22 -3.77 -4.01 3.85
C LEU A 22 -4.87 -4.01 2.78
N HIS A 23 -5.99 -3.33 3.03
CA HIS A 23 -7.07 -3.21 2.06
C HIS A 23 -6.60 -2.53 0.77
N ARG A 24 -5.83 -1.44 0.89
CA ARG A 24 -5.28 -0.73 -0.27
C ARG A 24 -4.33 -1.59 -1.09
N LEU A 25 -3.48 -2.40 -0.44
CA LEU A 25 -2.55 -3.29 -1.12
C LEU A 25 -3.23 -4.54 -1.71
N ALA A 26 -4.35 -4.98 -1.13
CA ALA A 26 -5.18 -6.04 -1.72
C ALA A 26 -5.83 -5.59 -3.04
N SER A 27 -6.13 -4.30 -3.19
CA SER A 27 -6.57 -3.72 -4.48
C SER A 27 -5.45 -3.51 -5.49
N GLY A 28 -4.19 -3.69 -5.08
CA GLY A 28 -3.02 -3.61 -5.96
C GLY A 28 -1.86 -2.80 -5.40
N PRO A 29 -0.73 -2.74 -6.12
CA PRO A 29 0.48 -2.07 -5.66
C PRO A 29 0.27 -0.59 -5.30
N ALA A 30 1.02 -0.11 -4.31
CA ALA A 30 0.98 1.29 -3.91
C ALA A 30 2.36 1.83 -3.48
N THR A 31 2.65 3.07 -3.85
CA THR A 31 3.82 3.81 -3.38
C THR A 31 3.64 4.29 -1.94
N VAL A 32 4.73 4.67 -1.27
CA VAL A 32 4.68 5.33 0.05
C VAL A 32 3.75 6.55 0.03
N ALA A 33 3.82 7.36 -1.02
CA ALA A 33 3.00 8.57 -1.15
C ALA A 33 1.51 8.23 -1.21
N GLN A 34 1.14 7.24 -2.04
CA GLN A 34 -0.25 6.77 -2.12
C GLN A 34 -0.73 6.18 -0.80
N LEU A 35 0.08 5.37 -0.10
CA LEU A 35 -0.31 4.85 1.21
C LEU A 35 -0.50 5.97 2.25
N SER A 36 0.30 7.04 2.18
CA SER A 36 0.15 8.16 3.10
C SER A 36 -1.18 8.90 2.88
N THR A 37 -1.50 9.20 1.62
CA THR A 37 -2.73 9.90 1.22
C THR A 37 -3.97 9.01 1.36
N ASP A 38 -3.96 7.83 0.74
CA ASP A 38 -5.14 6.96 0.62
C ASP A 38 -5.51 6.31 1.96
N CYS A 39 -4.52 6.01 2.82
CA CYS A 39 -4.74 5.26 4.06
C CYS A 39 -4.69 6.13 5.33
N ASN A 40 -4.53 7.45 5.18
CA ASN A 40 -4.29 8.39 6.29
C ASN A 40 -3.18 7.89 7.25
N ALA A 41 -2.08 7.41 6.67
CA ALA A 41 -0.94 6.87 7.41
C ALA A 41 0.25 7.84 7.31
N PRO A 42 0.54 8.66 8.35
CA PRO A 42 1.65 9.61 8.30
C PRO A 42 3.02 8.95 8.15
N ASP A 43 3.17 7.72 8.64
CA ASP A 43 4.37 6.90 8.46
C ASP A 43 4.02 5.51 7.90
N PRO A 44 3.77 5.41 6.58
CA PRO A 44 3.42 4.14 5.95
C PRO A 44 4.53 3.10 6.08
N ARG A 45 5.81 3.53 6.13
CA ARG A 45 6.96 2.63 6.20
C ARG A 45 6.97 1.87 7.52
N LYS A 46 6.72 2.58 8.63
CA LYS A 46 6.58 1.95 9.95
C LYS A 46 5.41 0.98 9.98
N ARG A 47 4.25 1.37 9.44
CA ARG A 47 3.07 0.48 9.39
C ARG A 47 3.29 -0.77 8.55
N VAL A 48 3.95 -0.65 7.39
CA VAL A 48 4.33 -1.81 6.58
C VAL A 48 5.34 -2.71 7.33
N SER A 49 6.30 -2.12 8.06
CA SER A 49 7.24 -2.88 8.89
C SER A 49 6.54 -3.68 9.99
N GLU A 50 5.56 -3.08 10.67
CA GLU A 50 4.71 -3.75 11.66
C GLU A 50 3.90 -4.88 11.03
N LEU A 51 3.25 -4.64 9.89
CA LEU A 51 2.49 -5.65 9.16
C LEU A 51 3.36 -6.85 8.75
N ARG A 52 4.59 -6.62 8.29
CA ARG A 52 5.55 -7.69 7.99
C ARG A 52 5.89 -8.51 9.24
N ARG A 53 6.10 -7.86 10.38
CA ARG A 53 6.34 -8.54 11.67
C ARG A 53 5.14 -9.37 12.12
N HIS A 54 3.92 -8.97 11.74
CA HIS A 54 2.70 -9.75 11.95
C HIS A 54 2.47 -10.85 10.91
N GLY A 55 3.42 -11.08 9.99
CA GLY A 55 3.36 -12.16 9.01
C GLY A 55 2.67 -11.81 7.69
N HIS A 56 2.29 -10.55 7.46
CA HIS A 56 1.73 -10.15 6.17
C HIS A 56 2.84 -10.11 5.10
N PRO A 57 2.71 -10.85 3.99
CA PRO A 57 3.75 -10.99 2.98
C PRO A 57 3.79 -9.77 2.05
N ILE A 58 4.28 -8.64 2.55
CA ILE A 58 4.37 -7.39 1.77
C ILE A 58 5.78 -7.23 1.19
N LYS A 59 5.92 -7.32 -0.13
CA LYS A 59 7.18 -7.08 -0.85
C LYS A 59 7.34 -5.59 -1.20
N THR A 60 8.58 -5.18 -1.48
CA THR A 60 8.89 -3.85 -2.01
C THR A 60 9.61 -4.02 -3.34
N ASN A 61 8.97 -3.57 -4.42
CA ASN A 61 9.55 -3.56 -5.76
C ASN A 61 9.92 -2.12 -6.14
N LYS A 62 10.72 -1.99 -7.20
CA LYS A 62 11.01 -0.69 -7.82
C LYS A 62 10.19 -0.56 -9.10
N THR A 63 9.58 0.60 -9.30
CA THR A 63 8.94 0.97 -10.56
C THR A 63 9.45 2.32 -11.02
N ASP A 64 9.44 2.53 -12.31
CA ASP A 64 9.70 3.84 -12.89
C ASP A 64 8.41 4.66 -12.86
N ARG A 65 8.53 5.93 -12.50
CA ARG A 65 7.44 6.90 -12.48
C ARG A 65 7.87 8.13 -13.27
N THR A 66 7.15 8.42 -14.33
CA THR A 66 7.32 9.65 -15.11
C THR A 66 6.69 10.81 -14.36
N ASN A 67 7.45 11.88 -14.16
CA ASN A 67 6.99 13.13 -13.57
C ASN A 67 6.35 14.03 -14.64
N PRO A 68 5.60 15.07 -14.24
CA PRO A 68 4.98 16.01 -15.18
C PRO A 68 5.97 16.76 -16.09
N ASP A 69 7.22 16.91 -15.66
CA ASP A 69 8.31 17.54 -16.43
C ASP A 69 8.99 16.58 -17.43
N GLY A 70 8.51 15.33 -17.53
CA GLY A 70 9.06 14.30 -18.41
C GLY A 70 10.24 13.51 -17.83
N SER A 71 10.75 13.88 -16.65
CA SER A 71 11.81 13.12 -15.97
C SER A 71 11.28 11.79 -15.41
N VAL A 72 12.14 10.78 -15.32
CA VAL A 72 11.79 9.45 -14.80
C VAL A 72 12.48 9.21 -13.45
N ASN A 73 11.67 8.96 -12.43
CA ASN A 73 12.13 8.60 -11.09
C ASN A 73 11.89 7.13 -10.81
N ARG A 74 12.86 6.46 -10.18
CA ARG A 74 12.69 5.08 -9.69
C ARG A 74 12.15 5.11 -8.26
N VAL A 75 10.91 4.67 -8.07
CA VAL A 75 10.21 4.72 -6.78
C VAL A 75 9.90 3.33 -6.25
N GLY A 76 9.87 3.20 -4.92
CA GLY A 76 9.46 1.96 -4.26
C GLY A 76 7.94 1.81 -4.25
N VAL A 77 7.47 0.62 -4.63
CA VAL A 77 6.07 0.21 -4.52
C VAL A 77 5.95 -0.99 -3.59
N TYR A 78 4.97 -0.95 -2.70
CA TYR A 78 4.59 -2.07 -1.86
C TYR A 78 3.58 -2.94 -2.60
N VAL A 79 3.77 -4.25 -2.50
CA VAL A 79 2.91 -5.25 -3.12
C VAL A 79 2.56 -6.26 -2.04
N LEU A 80 1.27 -6.49 -1.81
CA LEU A 80 0.83 -7.62 -1.00
C LEU A 80 0.94 -8.87 -1.87
N ASP A 81 1.83 -9.77 -1.49
CA ASP A 81 1.99 -11.06 -2.14
C ASP A 81 0.79 -11.93 -1.74
N VAL A 82 -0.14 -12.13 -2.65
CA VAL A 82 -1.23 -13.07 -2.39
C VAL A 82 -0.62 -14.43 -2.62
N THR A 83 -0.25 -15.14 -1.56
CA THR A 83 0.05 -16.57 -1.68
C THR A 83 -1.26 -17.25 -2.04
N ASP A 84 -1.54 -17.30 -3.34
CA ASP A 84 -2.61 -18.11 -3.86
C ASP A 84 -2.13 -19.55 -3.71
N ASN A 85 -2.39 -20.15 -2.55
CA ASN A 85 -2.08 -21.56 -2.29
C ASN A 85 -2.77 -22.48 -3.32
N ARG A 86 -3.68 -21.99 -4.19
CA ARG A 86 -4.28 -22.75 -5.29
C ARG A 86 -3.48 -22.68 -6.58
N GLN A 87 -2.51 -21.77 -6.74
CA GLN A 87 -1.64 -21.73 -7.92
C GLN A 87 -0.49 -22.75 -7.89
N CYS A 88 -0.20 -23.37 -6.75
CA CYS A 88 0.73 -24.50 -6.69
C CYS A 88 0.16 -25.78 -7.35
N GLU A 89 -1.16 -25.91 -7.49
CA GLU A 89 -1.80 -27.10 -8.09
C GLU A 89 -1.92 -27.04 -9.62
N LEU A 90 -1.71 -25.86 -10.24
CA LEU A 90 -1.83 -25.69 -11.70
C LEU A 90 -0.50 -25.78 -12.46
N ASN A 91 0.64 -25.79 -11.76
CA ASN A 91 1.97 -25.79 -12.38
C ASN A 91 2.65 -27.18 -12.44
N PHE A 92 1.97 -28.26 -12.05
CA PHE A 92 2.54 -29.63 -12.06
C PHE A 92 1.94 -30.58 -13.12
N ASN A 93 0.99 -30.14 -13.95
CA ASN A 93 0.41 -30.98 -15.01
C ASN A 93 0.44 -30.29 -16.39
N GLN A 94 1.63 -29.97 -16.89
CA GLN A 94 1.85 -29.79 -18.34
C GLN A 94 2.99 -30.66 -18.83
#